data_AF-A0A931CRY5-F1
#
_entry.id   AF-A0A931CRY5-F1
#
_cell.length_a   1.000
_cell.length_b   1.000
_cell.length_c   1.000
_cell.angle_alpha   90.00
_cell.angle_beta   90.00
_cell.angle_gamma   90.00
#
_symmetry.space_group_name_H-M   'P 1'
#
loop_
_entity.id
_entity.type
_entity.pdbx_description
1 polymer ?
#
loop_
_entity_poly.entity_id
_entity_poly.type
_entity_poly.pdbx_seq_one_letter_code
_entity_poly.pdbx_strand_id
1 'polypeptide(L)'
;PLLAQHFIKKYALLYQKDITQISESALKHLKAYAFSGNVRELENMIERGVVFCRTTALEPEDIFPGAGVPADIPSSEISRDILEMPFREAKEAAMTLFYKK
;
A
#
# COMPACT_ATOMS: atom_id res chain seq x y z
N PRO A 1 16.29 -0.95 -7.31
CA PRO A 1 15.47 0.16 -7.84
C PRO A 1 15.79 1.43 -7.07
N LEU A 2 16.37 2.43 -7.74
CA LEU A 2 16.88 3.65 -7.09
C LEU A 2 15.77 4.44 -6.37
N LEU A 3 14.58 4.46 -6.96
CA LEU A 3 13.42 5.19 -6.45
C LEU A 3 12.83 4.59 -5.17
N ALA A 4 12.73 3.25 -5.09
CA ALA A 4 12.29 2.57 -3.87
C ALA A 4 13.24 2.85 -2.69
N GLN A 5 14.55 2.85 -2.94
CA GLN A 5 15.54 3.20 -1.92
C GLN A 5 15.42 4.65 -1.44
N HIS A 6 15.09 5.58 -2.35
CA HIS A 6 14.83 6.97 -1.99
C HIS A 6 13.64 7.09 -1.02
N PHE A 7 12.52 6.44 -1.33
CA PHE A 7 11.34 6.46 -0.46
C PHE A 7 11.58 5.81 0.90
N ILE A 8 12.31 4.70 0.96
CA ILE A 8 12.68 4.09 2.25
C ILE A 8 13.45 5.07 3.11
N LYS A 9 14.49 5.71 2.57
CA LYS A 9 15.26 6.70 3.34
C LYS A 9 14.39 7.84 3.85
N LYS A 10 13.48 8.34 3.00
CA LYS A 10 12.54 9.42 3.34
C LYS A 10 11.62 9.00 4.50
N TYR A 11 10.97 7.84 4.40
CA TYR A 11 9.96 7.41 5.37
C TYR A 11 10.56 6.77 6.63
N ALA A 12 11.68 6.07 6.53
CA ALA A 12 12.41 5.56 7.68
C ALA A 12 12.84 6.71 8.60
N LEU A 13 13.33 7.82 8.02
CA LEU A 13 13.63 9.05 8.75
C LEU A 13 12.37 9.68 9.35
N LEU A 14 11.29 9.80 8.56
CA LEU A 14 10.03 10.42 9.01
C LEU A 14 9.40 9.68 10.20
N TYR A 15 9.41 8.34 10.18
CA TYR A 15 8.81 7.49 11.21
C TYR A 15 9.80 7.01 12.28
N GLN A 16 11.05 7.49 12.25
CA GLN A 16 12.09 7.12 13.21
C GLN A 16 12.30 5.59 13.28
N LYS A 17 12.40 4.95 12.12
CA LYS A 17 12.62 3.51 11.95
C LYS A 17 14.02 3.25 11.41
N ASP A 18 14.69 2.24 11.95
CA ASP A 18 16.02 1.80 11.47
C ASP A 18 15.93 0.82 10.29
N ILE A 19 15.17 1.18 9.25
CA ILE A 19 15.00 0.37 8.06
C ILE A 19 15.99 0.83 7.00
N THR A 20 16.92 -0.04 6.64
CA THR A 20 18.03 0.31 5.72
C THR A 20 18.03 -0.51 4.44
N GLN A 21 17.29 -1.62 4.41
CA GLN A 21 17.32 -2.58 3.31
C GLN A 21 15.93 -2.92 2.79
N ILE A 22 15.89 -3.41 1.55
CA ILE A 22 14.77 -4.16 0.98
C ILE A 22 15.27 -5.58 0.79
N SER A 23 14.53 -6.58 1.24
CA SER A 23 14.92 -7.96 1.00
C SER A 23 14.93 -8.27 -0.50
N GLU A 24 15.77 -9.20 -0.92
CA GLU A 24 15.82 -9.61 -2.33
C GLU A 24 14.45 -10.14 -2.83
N SER A 25 13.69 -10.77 -1.93
CA SER A 25 12.34 -11.24 -2.22
C SER A 25 11.41 -10.06 -2.52
N ALA A 26 11.39 -9.04 -1.64
CA ALA A 26 10.60 -7.83 -1.85
C ALA A 26 10.99 -7.09 -3.14
N LEU A 27 12.29 -7.03 -3.45
CA LEU A 27 12.79 -6.46 -4.69
C LEU A 27 12.31 -7.20 -5.94
N LYS A 28 12.24 -8.53 -5.91
CA LYS A 28 11.71 -9.33 -7.02
C LYS A 28 10.23 -9.01 -7.26
N HIS A 29 9.44 -8.92 -6.19
CA HIS A 29 8.02 -8.57 -6.27
C HIS A 29 7.81 -7.16 -6.83
N LEU A 30 8.55 -6.18 -6.31
CA LEU A 30 8.53 -4.80 -6.81
C LEU A 30 8.91 -4.71 -8.30
N LYS A 31 9.83 -5.55 -8.79
CA LYS A 31 10.19 -5.56 -10.22
C LYS A 31 9.14 -6.23 -11.10
N ALA A 32 8.40 -7.20 -10.57
CA ALA A 32 7.37 -7.93 -11.29
C ALA A 32 6.02 -7.20 -11.31
N TYR A 33 5.81 -6.24 -10.42
CA TYR A 33 4.56 -5.50 -10.29
C TYR A 33 4.41 -4.45 -11.42
N ALA A 34 3.21 -4.36 -12.01
CA ALA A 34 2.96 -3.54 -13.19
C ALA A 34 2.84 -2.02 -12.93
N PHE A 35 2.58 -1.63 -11.68
CA PHE A 35 2.36 -0.23 -11.25
C PHE A 35 1.40 0.56 -12.14
N SER A 36 0.12 0.16 -12.21
CA SER A 36 -0.89 0.90 -12.98
C SER A 36 -1.09 2.35 -12.47
N GLY A 37 -0.72 2.63 -11.21
CA GLY A 37 -0.73 3.95 -10.58
C GLY A 37 0.61 4.72 -10.64
N ASN A 38 1.59 4.27 -11.44
CA ASN A 38 2.91 4.89 -11.62
C ASN A 38 3.71 5.05 -10.30
N VAL A 39 4.57 6.08 -10.23
CA VAL A 39 5.48 6.36 -9.09
C VAL A 39 4.74 6.57 -7.77
N ARG A 40 3.51 7.10 -7.80
CA ARG A 40 2.72 7.31 -6.58
C ARG A 40 2.30 6.02 -5.91
N GLU A 41 1.98 5.00 -6.70
CA GLU A 41 1.66 3.68 -6.17
C GLU A 41 2.88 3.08 -5.46
N LEU A 42 4.06 3.18 -6.09
CA LEU A 42 5.31 2.76 -5.45
C LEU A 42 5.57 3.52 -4.14
N GLU A 43 5.39 4.84 -4.12
CA GLU A 43 5.58 5.66 -2.92
C GLU A 43 4.66 5.19 -1.78
N ASN A 44 3.36 5.02 -2.05
CA ASN A 44 2.37 4.59 -1.06
C ASN A 44 2.67 3.18 -0.52
N MET A 45 3.09 2.25 -1.39
CA MET A 45 3.43 0.88 -0.99
C MET A 45 4.67 0.86 -0.08
N ILE A 46 5.68 1.66 -0.40
CA ILE A 46 6.90 1.76 0.41
C ILE A 46 6.62 2.47 1.74
N GLU A 47 5.87 3.57 1.74
CA GLU A 47 5.45 4.28 2.97
C GLU A 47 4.74 3.32 3.93
N ARG A 48 3.74 2.60 3.41
CA ARG A 48 2.99 1.60 4.15
C ARG A 48 3.91 0.49 4.68
N GLY A 49 4.81 -0.02 3.83
CA GLY A 49 5.78 -1.03 4.22
C GLY A 49 6.67 -0.57 5.38
N VAL A 50 7.15 0.67 5.34
CA VAL A 50 7.95 1.24 6.43
C VAL A 50 7.14 1.35 7.74
N VAL A 51 5.85 1.69 7.67
CA VAL A 51 4.97 1.76 8.84
C VAL A 51 4.78 0.37 9.49
N PHE A 52 4.55 -0.68 8.69
CA PHE A 52 4.30 -2.02 9.19
C PHE A 52 5.56 -2.82 9.55
N CYS A 53 6.69 -2.49 8.94
CA CYS A 53 7.93 -3.21 9.15
C CYS A 53 8.39 -3.11 10.62
N ARG A 54 8.72 -4.29 11.16
CA ARG A 54 9.20 -4.48 12.54
C ARG A 54 10.67 -4.82 12.61
N THR A 55 11.34 -4.95 11.46
CA THR A 55 12.75 -5.32 11.35
C THR A 55 13.54 -4.19 10.68
N THR A 56 14.80 -4.45 10.34
CA THR A 56 15.68 -3.50 9.65
C THR A 56 15.62 -3.61 8.11
N ALA A 57 14.83 -4.55 7.59
CA ALA A 57 14.66 -4.81 6.17
C ALA A 57 13.17 -4.95 5.81
N LEU A 58 12.74 -4.30 4.72
CA LEU A 58 11.39 -4.50 4.20
C LEU A 58 11.27 -5.89 3.57
N GLU A 59 10.29 -6.64 4.02
CA GLU A 59 9.91 -7.93 3.45
C GLU A 59 8.67 -7.79 2.52
N PRO A 60 8.40 -8.77 1.63
CA PRO A 60 7.24 -8.72 0.75
C PRO A 60 5.93 -8.50 1.51
N GLU A 61 5.79 -9.08 2.71
CA GLU A 61 4.57 -9.02 3.51
C GLU A 61 4.31 -7.61 4.06
N ASP A 62 5.38 -6.82 4.26
CA ASP A 62 5.27 -5.42 4.69
C ASP A 62 4.72 -4.54 3.54
N ILE A 63 5.18 -4.80 2.31
CA ILE A 63 4.88 -3.99 1.13
C ILE A 63 3.56 -4.43 0.46
N PHE A 64 3.29 -5.73 0.48
CA PHE A 64 2.16 -6.41 -0.15
C PHE A 64 1.37 -7.19 0.90
N PRO A 65 0.61 -6.52 1.79
CA PRO A 65 -0.16 -7.19 2.85
C PRO A 65 -1.25 -8.07 2.23
N GLY A 66 -0.94 -9.36 2.07
CA GLY A 66 -1.76 -10.35 1.38
C GLY A 66 -1.87 -10.08 -0.12
N ALA A 67 -1.51 -11.06 -0.93
CA ALA A 67 -1.80 -11.11 -2.38
C ALA A 67 -3.32 -11.24 -2.68
N GLY A 68 -4.16 -10.56 -1.91
CA GLY A 68 -5.61 -10.58 -1.92
C GLY A 68 -6.26 -9.19 -1.94
N VAL A 69 -5.47 -8.13 -2.11
CA VAL A 69 -6.00 -6.95 -2.80
C VAL A 69 -5.43 -7.00 -4.21
N PRO A 70 -6.11 -7.67 -5.16
CA PRO A 70 -5.76 -7.47 -6.55
C PRO A 70 -5.81 -5.96 -6.83
N ALA A 71 -4.95 -5.49 -7.72
CA ALA A 71 -5.08 -4.17 -8.33
C ALA A 71 -6.46 -3.99 -9.03
N ASP A 72 -7.25 -5.07 -9.11
CA ASP A 72 -8.69 -5.11 -9.29
C ASP A 72 -9.46 -5.20 -7.94
N ILE A 73 -9.36 -4.21 -7.05
CA ILE A 73 -10.67 -3.76 -6.54
C ILE A 73 -11.26 -3.13 -7.77
N PRO A 74 -12.33 -3.69 -8.38
CA PRO A 74 -13.03 -2.95 -9.39
C PRO A 74 -13.53 -1.71 -8.65
N SER A 75 -12.90 -0.56 -8.91
CA SER A 75 -13.43 0.77 -8.66
C SER A 75 -14.78 0.98 -9.38
N SER A 76 -15.38 -0.08 -9.93
CA SER A 76 -16.61 -0.12 -10.68
C SER A 76 -17.76 -0.74 -9.89
N GLU A 77 -17.55 -1.67 -8.94
CA GLU A 77 -18.69 -2.32 -8.23
C GLU A 77 -19.06 -1.65 -6.92
N ILE A 78 -18.09 -1.12 -6.16
CA ILE A 78 -18.39 -0.35 -4.94
C ILE A 78 -18.83 1.09 -5.29
N SER A 79 -18.55 1.54 -6.51
CA SER A 79 -18.46 2.97 -6.77
C SER A 79 -19.74 3.63 -7.24
N ARG A 80 -20.64 3.00 -8.00
CA ARG A 80 -21.75 3.80 -8.55
C ARG A 80 -22.78 4.19 -7.49
N ASP A 81 -23.21 3.23 -6.68
CA ASP A 81 -24.23 3.49 -5.65
C ASP A 81 -23.67 4.34 -4.51
N ILE A 82 -22.42 4.10 -4.08
CA ILE A 82 -21.79 4.88 -3.00
C ILE A 82 -21.43 6.31 -3.45
N LEU A 83 -21.06 6.51 -4.72
CA LEU A 83 -20.77 7.85 -5.24
C LEU A 83 -22.02 8.71 -5.46
N GLU A 84 -23.19 8.08 -5.64
CA GLU A 84 -24.47 8.79 -5.78
C GLU A 84 -25.16 9.08 -4.44
N MET A 85 -24.70 8.47 -3.35
CA MET A 85 -25.20 8.73 -2.00
C MET A 85 -24.67 10.07 -1.42
N PRO A 86 -25.44 10.74 -0.55
CA PRO A 86 -24.92 11.83 0.28
C PRO A 86 -23.70 11.37 1.10
N PHE A 87 -22.69 12.23 1.21
CA PHE A 87 -21.40 11.92 1.85
C PHE A 87 -21.51 11.25 3.24
N ARG A 88 -22.52 11.62 4.03
CA ARG A 88 -22.78 11.03 5.35
C ARG A 88 -23.08 9.52 5.26
N GLU A 89 -23.95 9.15 4.32
CA GLU A 89 -24.39 7.76 4.11
C GLU A 89 -23.29 6.93 3.45
N ALA A 90 -22.60 7.51 2.46
CA ALA A 90 -21.44 6.89 1.84
C ALA A 90 -20.34 6.55 2.87
N LYS A 91 -20.08 7.47 3.82
CA LYS A 91 -19.10 7.26 4.90
C LYS A 91 -19.53 6.12 5.83
N GLU A 92 -20.79 6.08 6.26
CA GLU A 92 -21.30 5.03 7.15
C GLU A 92 -21.30 3.64 6.46
N ALA A 93 -21.69 3.58 5.19
CA ALA A 93 -21.67 2.36 4.39
C ALA A 93 -20.23 1.82 4.22
N ALA A 94 -19.28 2.69 3.89
CA ALA A 94 -17.87 2.32 3.76
C ALA A 94 -17.28 1.82 5.08
N MET A 95 -17.60 2.50 6.20
CA MET A 95 -17.16 2.08 7.53
C MET A 95 -17.74 0.71 7.90
N THR A 96 -19.04 0.50 7.65
CA THR A 96 -19.71 -0.77 7.96
C THR A 96 -19.13 -1.93 7.15
N LEU A 97 -18.86 -1.71 5.86
CA LEU A 97 -18.20 -2.70 5.00
C LEU A 97 -16.80 -3.07 5.51
N PHE A 98 -16.06 -2.11 6.06
CA PHE A 98 -14.70 -2.32 6.55
C PHE A 98 -14.66 -3.13 7.86
N TYR A 99 -15.60 -2.92 8.79
CA TYR A 99 -15.64 -3.60 10.09
C TYR A 99 -16.37 -4.95 10.08
N LYS A 100 -16.96 -5.36 8.96
CA LYS A 100 -17.72 -6.63 8.84
C LYS A 100 -16.87 -7.81 8.35
N LYS A 101 -15.53 -7.67 8.32
CA LYS A 101 -14.56 -8.75 8.08
C LYS A 101 -13.88 -9.16 9.36
#